data_AF-A0A0M7B9V6-F1
#
_entry.id   AF-A0A0M7B9V6-F1
#
_cell.length_a   1.000
_cell.length_b   1.000
_cell.length_c   1.000
_cell.angle_alpha   90.00
_cell.angle_beta   90.00
_cell.angle_gamma   90.00
#
_symmetry.space_group_name_H-M   'P 1'
#
loop_
_entity.id
_entity.type
_entity.pdbx_description
1 polymer ?
#
loop_
_entity_poly.entity_id
_entity_poly.type
_entity_poly.pdbx_seq_one_letter_code
_entity_poly.pdbx_strand_id
1 'polypeptide(L)'
;MPDPCHDRPSLDGAAHLLTGTALVALGAELALILPPVLVCLAMAFALLRICWLEDNIKSDLVGRTELPPNHANPARRRQAMAWRVFGIAPQRDAGQACPDLVATAMRGQIQAWMAVVLGALTVLAARDLALHPLANFMLGGGILALALMRAEALRVTLLHLQAGRALPPRALLPVRPWAHSYRVDPEE
;
A
#
# COMPACT_ATOMS: atom_id res chain seq x y z
N MET A 1 10.13 12.00 28.31
CA MET A 1 9.64 12.68 27.09
C MET A 1 8.31 12.05 26.73
N PRO A 2 7.21 12.81 26.66
CA PRO A 2 5.93 12.28 26.19
C PRO A 2 6.04 11.88 24.72
N ASP A 3 5.58 10.67 24.40
CA ASP A 3 5.58 10.14 23.03
C ASP A 3 4.66 11.01 22.16
N PRO A 4 5.17 11.75 21.15
CA PRO A 4 4.39 12.71 20.35
C PRO A 4 3.32 12.06 19.45
N CYS A 5 3.13 10.74 19.58
CA CYS A 5 2.24 9.92 18.76
C CYS A 5 0.91 9.54 19.43
N HIS A 6 0.63 10.03 20.65
CA HIS A 6 -0.55 9.62 21.41
C HIS A 6 -1.72 10.62 21.32
N ASP A 7 -2.37 10.69 20.15
CA ASP A 7 -3.75 11.18 20.04
C ASP A 7 -4.65 10.04 19.56
N ARG A 8 -5.76 9.79 20.25
CA ARG A 8 -6.70 8.70 19.94
C ARG A 8 -7.94 9.25 19.23
N PRO A 9 -8.07 9.10 17.91
CA PRO A 9 -9.38 9.10 17.27
C PRO A 9 -10.09 7.77 17.60
N SER A 10 -11.31 7.84 18.13
CA SER A 10 -12.26 6.72 18.12
C SER A 10 -12.79 6.52 16.69
N LEU A 11 -13.24 5.29 16.36
CA LEU A 11 -13.95 4.86 15.13
C LEU A 11 -13.05 4.54 13.92
N ASP A 12 -13.19 3.49 13.11
CA ASP A 12 -14.14 2.38 13.01
C ASP A 12 -13.44 1.24 12.25
N GLY A 13 -13.26 0.07 12.87
CA GLY A 13 -12.67 -1.08 12.18
C GLY A 13 -13.43 -1.49 10.92
N ALA A 14 -14.73 -1.19 10.88
CA ALA A 14 -15.60 -1.42 9.73
C ALA A 14 -15.25 -0.53 8.53
N ALA A 15 -14.89 0.74 8.73
CA ALA A 15 -14.55 1.65 7.63
C ALA A 15 -13.29 1.19 6.88
N HIS A 16 -12.29 0.69 7.61
CA HIS A 16 -11.05 0.17 7.02
C HIS A 16 -11.28 -1.14 6.25
N LEU A 17 -12.16 -2.01 6.76
CA LEU A 17 -12.57 -3.23 6.06
C LEU A 17 -13.32 -2.90 4.75
N LEU A 18 -14.25 -1.95 4.81
CA LEU A 18 -14.97 -1.46 3.64
C LEU A 18 -14.02 -0.85 2.60
N THR A 19 -12.99 -0.15 3.04
CA THR A 19 -11.99 0.44 2.15
C THR A 19 -11.21 -0.65 1.38
N GLY A 20 -10.72 -1.67 2.09
CA GLY A 20 -9.97 -2.75 1.45
C GLY A 20 -10.82 -3.57 0.47
N THR A 21 -12.05 -3.90 0.85
CA THR A 21 -13.00 -4.64 -0.02
C THR A 21 -13.43 -3.81 -1.22
N ALA A 22 -13.69 -2.51 -1.05
CA ALA A 22 -14.01 -1.59 -2.14
C ALA A 22 -12.87 -1.49 -3.17
N LEU A 23 -11.60 -1.52 -2.74
CA LEU A 23 -10.46 -1.51 -3.65
C LEU A 23 -10.35 -2.80 -4.49
N VAL A 24 -10.63 -3.97 -3.89
CA VAL A 24 -10.67 -5.24 -4.64
C VAL A 24 -11.82 -5.21 -5.66
N ALA A 25 -13.01 -4.77 -5.24
CA ALA A 25 -14.17 -4.63 -6.11
C ALA A 25 -13.90 -3.64 -7.25
N LEU A 26 -13.25 -2.50 -6.97
CA LEU A 26 -12.86 -1.53 -7.98
C LEU A 26 -11.94 -2.16 -9.05
N GLY A 27 -10.94 -2.94 -8.64
CA GLY A 27 -10.07 -3.64 -9.58
C GLY A 27 -10.82 -4.61 -10.48
N ALA A 28 -11.72 -5.41 -9.89
CA ALA A 28 -12.57 -6.35 -10.62
C ALA A 28 -13.49 -5.62 -11.61
N GLU A 29 -14.16 -4.56 -11.18
CA GLU A 29 -15.08 -3.77 -12.00
C GLU A 29 -14.35 -3.10 -13.18
N LEU A 30 -13.16 -2.54 -12.95
CA LEU A 30 -12.32 -1.98 -14.02
C LEU A 30 -11.99 -3.04 -15.08
N ALA A 31 -11.72 -4.29 -14.68
CA ALA A 31 -11.43 -5.38 -15.61
C ALA A 31 -12.67 -5.85 -16.41
N LEU A 32 -13.87 -5.65 -15.87
CA LEU A 32 -15.13 -5.95 -16.57
C LEU A 32 -15.47 -4.88 -17.61
N ILE A 33 -15.27 -3.61 -17.27
CA ILE A 33 -15.70 -2.46 -18.09
C ILE A 33 -14.67 -2.09 -19.17
N LEU A 34 -13.37 -2.14 -18.84
CA LEU A 34 -12.33 -1.64 -19.74
C LEU A 34 -11.85 -2.71 -20.73
N PRO A 35 -11.41 -2.29 -21.94
CA PRO A 35 -10.67 -3.16 -22.85
C PRO A 35 -9.45 -3.81 -22.17
N PRO A 36 -9.16 -5.10 -22.42
CA PRO A 36 -8.07 -5.83 -21.75
C PRO A 36 -6.70 -5.15 -21.85
N VAL A 37 -6.40 -4.52 -22.99
CA VAL A 37 -5.14 -3.77 -23.20
C VAL A 37 -5.00 -2.61 -22.21
N LEU A 38 -6.09 -1.88 -21.94
CA LEU A 38 -6.08 -0.77 -20.97
C LEU A 38 -5.93 -1.28 -19.53
N VAL A 39 -6.55 -2.41 -19.20
CA VAL A 39 -6.39 -3.06 -17.89
C VAL A 39 -4.93 -3.49 -17.68
N CYS A 40 -4.31 -4.13 -18.69
CA CYS A 40 -2.90 -4.51 -18.65
C CYS A 40 -1.97 -3.31 -18.49
N LEU A 41 -2.21 -2.20 -19.20
CA LEU A 41 -1.44 -0.97 -19.05
C LEU A 41 -1.59 -0.36 -17.65
N ALA A 42 -2.82 -0.32 -17.12
CA ALA A 42 -3.09 0.16 -15.77
C ALA A 42 -2.40 -0.71 -14.70
N MET A 43 -2.41 -2.04 -14.87
CA MET A 43 -1.70 -2.96 -13.98
C MET A 43 -0.18 -2.75 -14.07
N ALA A 44 0.38 -2.59 -15.27
CA ALA A 44 1.81 -2.31 -15.43
C ALA A 44 2.21 -1.00 -14.72
N PHE A 45 1.41 0.05 -14.87
CA PHE A 45 1.62 1.32 -14.14
C PHE A 45 1.53 1.13 -12.62
N ALA A 46 0.53 0.40 -12.12
CA ALA A 46 0.38 0.11 -10.70
C ALA A 46 1.59 -0.68 -10.15
N LEU A 47 2.12 -1.64 -10.90
CA LEU A 47 3.32 -2.39 -10.53
C LEU A 47 4.57 -1.51 -10.50
N LEU A 48 4.78 -0.65 -11.51
CA LEU A 48 5.87 0.33 -11.49
C LEU A 48 5.77 1.26 -10.27
N ARG A 49 4.54 1.70 -9.94
CA ARG A 49 4.27 2.52 -8.77
C ARG A 49 4.60 1.77 -7.47
N ILE A 50 4.26 0.49 -7.37
CA ILE A 50 4.62 -0.35 -6.23
C ILE A 50 6.14 -0.48 -6.10
N CYS A 51 6.84 -0.80 -7.19
CA CYS A 51 8.31 -0.94 -7.18
C CYS A 51 8.99 0.35 -6.71
N TRP A 52 8.54 1.49 -7.25
CA TRP A 52 9.03 2.80 -6.84
C TRP A 52 8.76 3.08 -5.35
N LEU A 53 7.59 2.73 -4.83
CA LEU A 53 7.27 2.90 -3.41
C LEU A 53 8.14 2.00 -2.52
N GLU A 54 8.37 0.75 -2.91
CA GLU A 54 9.22 -0.18 -2.16
C GLU A 54 10.68 0.27 -2.13
N ASP A 55 11.17 0.83 -3.24
CA ASP A 55 12.53 1.38 -3.32
C ASP A 55 12.70 2.58 -2.37
N ASN A 56 11.79 3.56 -2.43
CA ASN A 56 11.84 4.72 -1.52
C ASN A 56 11.73 4.34 -0.04
N ILE A 57 10.91 3.34 0.32
CA ILE A 57 10.86 2.86 1.71
C ILE A 57 12.25 2.38 2.14
N LYS A 58 12.92 1.59 1.30
CA LYS A 58 14.23 0.99 1.62
C LYS A 58 15.36 2.02 1.63
N SER A 59 15.43 2.90 0.63
CA SER A 59 16.54 3.83 0.44
C SER A 59 16.43 5.09 1.29
N ASP A 60 15.20 5.63 1.42
CA ASP A 60 15.01 7.00 1.88
C ASP A 60 14.44 7.10 3.29
N LEU A 61 13.78 6.05 3.79
CA LEU A 61 13.03 6.12 5.04
C LEU A 61 13.56 5.21 6.14
N VAL A 62 13.96 3.97 5.81
CA VAL A 62 14.39 3.00 6.81
C VAL A 62 15.69 3.44 7.49
N GLY A 63 15.67 3.52 8.82
CA GLY A 63 16.83 3.87 9.64
C GLY A 63 17.17 5.37 9.67
N ARG A 64 16.33 6.23 9.09
CA ARG A 64 16.50 7.69 9.16
C ARG A 64 15.85 8.26 10.41
N THR A 65 16.51 9.20 11.06
CA THR A 65 15.97 9.95 12.21
C THR A 65 15.10 11.13 11.76
N GLU A 66 15.35 11.66 10.57
CA GLU A 66 14.67 12.84 10.02
C GLU A 66 14.16 12.57 8.60
N LEU A 67 13.06 13.24 8.24
CA LEU A 67 12.43 13.05 6.94
C LEU A 67 13.22 13.77 5.83
N PRO A 68 13.60 13.09 4.74
CA PRO A 68 14.31 13.72 3.64
C PRO A 68 13.54 14.90 3.03
N PRO A 69 14.22 15.95 2.54
CA PRO A 69 13.59 17.10 1.89
C PRO A 69 12.68 16.72 0.71
N ASN A 70 13.01 15.64 0.01
CA ASN A 70 12.23 15.11 -1.11
C ASN A 70 10.83 14.62 -0.70
N HIS A 71 10.63 14.25 0.57
CA HIS A 71 9.33 13.90 1.12
C HIS A 71 8.67 15.07 1.86
N ALA A 72 9.45 15.85 2.60
CA ALA A 72 8.94 16.99 3.35
C ALA A 72 8.36 18.09 2.43
N ASN A 73 9.06 18.45 1.34
CA ASN A 73 8.66 19.56 0.47
C ASN A 73 7.32 19.30 -0.26
N PRO A 74 7.08 18.14 -0.89
CA PRO A 74 5.77 17.83 -1.47
C PRO A 74 4.66 17.78 -0.43
N ALA A 75 4.94 17.27 0.78
CA ALA A 75 3.96 17.27 1.85
C ALA A 75 3.58 18.70 2.29
N ARG A 76 4.56 19.60 2.45
CA ARG A 76 4.33 21.02 2.70
C ARG A 76 3.50 21.68 1.59
N ARG A 77 3.81 21.39 0.32
CA ARG A 77 3.06 21.91 -0.83
C ARG A 77 1.60 21.42 -0.83
N ARG A 78 1.36 20.15 -0.53
CA ARG A 78 0.00 19.59 -0.40
C ARG A 78 -0.78 20.22 0.75
N GLN A 79 -0.15 20.41 1.91
CA GLN A 79 -0.77 21.11 3.04
C GLN A 79 -1.11 22.57 2.68
N ALA A 80 -0.19 23.28 2.02
CA ALA A 80 -0.44 24.65 1.55
C ALA A 80 -1.58 24.72 0.53
N MET A 81 -1.65 23.75 -0.39
CA MET A 81 -2.76 23.64 -1.34
C MET A 81 -4.08 23.32 -0.63
N ALA A 82 -4.09 22.36 0.30
CA ALA A 82 -5.28 21.99 1.06
C ALA A 82 -5.81 23.14 1.91
N TRP A 83 -4.92 23.91 2.53
CA TRP A 83 -5.28 25.16 3.21
C TRP A 83 -5.91 26.17 2.26
N ARG A 84 -5.31 26.39 1.10
CA ARG A 84 -5.81 27.37 0.11
C ARG A 84 -7.14 26.99 -0.51
N VAL A 85 -7.37 25.71 -0.79
CA VAL A 85 -8.56 25.23 -1.51
C VAL A 85 -9.70 24.88 -0.55
N PHE A 86 -9.39 24.31 0.61
CA PHE A 86 -10.38 23.75 1.54
C PHE A 86 -10.38 24.41 2.91
N GLY A 87 -9.48 25.36 3.20
CA GLY A 87 -9.37 25.99 4.52
C GLY A 87 -8.90 25.04 5.63
N ILE A 88 -8.30 23.91 5.29
CA ILE A 88 -7.86 22.91 6.27
C ILE A 88 -6.48 23.32 6.81
N ALA A 89 -6.44 23.78 8.07
CA ALA A 89 -5.20 24.22 8.69
C ALA A 89 -4.20 23.04 8.84
N PRO A 90 -2.91 23.25 8.55
CA PRO A 90 -1.91 22.21 8.75
C PRO A 90 -1.81 21.88 10.25
N GLN A 91 -2.12 20.63 10.61
CA GLN A 91 -2.07 20.19 12.01
C GLN A 91 -0.64 19.98 12.53
N ARG A 92 0.33 19.69 11.64
CA ARG A 92 1.75 19.43 11.98
C ARG A 92 2.68 19.88 10.85
N ASP A 93 3.89 20.33 11.21
CA ASP A 93 4.95 20.59 10.22
C ASP A 93 5.37 19.27 9.55
N ALA A 94 5.22 19.22 8.23
CA ALA A 94 5.55 18.03 7.46
C ALA A 94 7.04 17.65 7.52
N GLY A 95 7.94 18.59 7.87
CA GLY A 95 9.36 18.28 8.09
C GLY A 95 9.65 17.50 9.37
N GLN A 96 8.73 17.54 10.35
CA GLN A 96 8.86 16.85 11.64
C GLN A 96 8.12 15.50 11.66
N ALA A 97 7.56 15.07 10.52
CA ALA A 97 6.90 13.79 10.44
C ALA A 97 7.92 12.65 10.61
N CYS A 98 7.61 11.70 11.49
CA CYS A 98 8.44 10.51 11.70
C CYS A 98 8.59 9.73 10.38
N PRO A 99 9.82 9.44 9.91
CA PRO A 99 10.07 8.67 8.69
C PRO A 99 9.36 7.31 8.68
N ASP A 100 9.27 6.64 9.82
CA ASP A 100 8.61 5.34 9.94
C ASP A 100 7.09 5.42 9.72
N LEU A 101 6.45 6.52 10.12
CA LEU A 101 5.03 6.76 9.81
C LEU A 101 4.82 7.00 8.32
N VAL A 102 5.74 7.73 7.68
CA VAL A 102 5.71 7.93 6.23
C VAL A 102 5.92 6.60 5.49
N ALA A 103 6.86 5.77 5.95
CA ALA A 103 7.08 4.44 5.40
C ALA A 103 5.84 3.54 5.57
N THR A 104 5.18 3.63 6.73
CA THR A 104 3.93 2.93 7.00
C THR A 104 2.82 3.36 6.05
N ALA A 105 2.68 4.66 5.78
CA ALA A 105 1.71 5.20 4.83
C ALA A 105 1.99 4.73 3.39
N MET A 106 3.26 4.72 2.98
CA MET A 106 3.67 4.17 1.69
C MET A 106 3.39 2.68 1.59
N ARG A 107 3.59 1.92 2.68
CA ARG A 107 3.25 0.50 2.73
C ARG A 107 1.75 0.25 2.56
N GLY A 108 0.92 1.10 3.16
CA GLY A 108 -0.52 1.10 2.92
C GLY A 108 -0.86 1.34 1.45
N GLN A 109 -0.21 2.30 0.80
CA GLN A 109 -0.40 2.54 -0.64
C GLN A 109 -0.03 1.31 -1.48
N ILE A 110 1.08 0.62 -1.16
CA ILE A 110 1.46 -0.62 -1.85
C ILE A 110 0.37 -1.69 -1.72
N GLN A 111 -0.16 -1.88 -0.51
CA GLN A 111 -1.22 -2.87 -0.26
C GLN A 111 -2.52 -2.51 -1.00
N ALA A 112 -2.87 -1.22 -1.06
CA ALA A 112 -4.01 -0.74 -1.83
C ALA A 112 -3.87 -1.02 -3.33
N TRP A 113 -2.71 -0.68 -3.92
CA TRP A 113 -2.44 -0.99 -5.34
C TRP A 113 -2.43 -2.49 -5.61
N MET A 114 -1.84 -3.30 -4.73
CA MET A 114 -1.87 -4.75 -4.86
C MET A 114 -3.28 -5.32 -4.80
N ALA A 115 -4.14 -4.81 -3.92
CA ALA A 115 -5.54 -5.24 -3.83
C ALA A 115 -6.31 -4.95 -5.13
N VAL A 116 -6.12 -3.77 -5.72
CA VAL A 116 -6.73 -3.40 -7.01
C VAL A 116 -6.21 -4.31 -8.14
N VAL A 117 -4.90 -4.50 -8.25
CA VAL A 117 -4.29 -5.35 -9.29
C VAL A 117 -4.78 -6.79 -9.18
N LEU A 118 -4.82 -7.35 -7.97
CA LEU A 118 -5.30 -8.71 -7.76
C LEU A 118 -6.80 -8.84 -8.05
N GLY A 119 -7.61 -7.84 -7.70
CA GLY A 119 -9.03 -7.80 -8.07
C GLY A 119 -9.24 -7.85 -9.58
N ALA A 120 -8.46 -7.07 -10.35
CA ALA A 120 -8.49 -7.12 -11.82
C ALA A 120 -8.06 -8.50 -12.36
N LEU A 121 -6.97 -9.06 -11.82
CA LEU A 121 -6.47 -10.38 -12.21
C LEU A 121 -7.45 -11.50 -11.92
N THR A 122 -8.24 -11.43 -10.84
CA THR A 122 -9.31 -12.39 -10.55
C THR A 122 -10.28 -12.51 -11.73
N VAL A 123 -10.74 -11.37 -12.26
CA VAL A 123 -11.69 -11.35 -13.37
C VAL A 123 -11.05 -11.85 -14.67
N LEU A 124 -9.86 -11.37 -14.99
CA LEU A 124 -9.14 -11.80 -16.19
C LEU A 124 -8.84 -13.31 -16.16
N ALA A 125 -8.45 -13.85 -15.00
CA ALA A 125 -8.19 -15.28 -14.84
C ALA A 125 -9.47 -16.13 -14.95
N ALA A 126 -10.61 -15.62 -14.44
CA ALA A 126 -11.88 -16.32 -14.51
C ALA A 126 -12.47 -16.32 -15.94
N ARG A 127 -12.26 -15.25 -16.73
CA ARG A 127 -12.90 -15.05 -18.04
C ARG A 127 -12.04 -15.37 -19.24
N ASP A 128 -10.78 -14.92 -19.25
CA ASP A 128 -10.01 -14.74 -20.49
C ASP A 128 -8.90 -15.79 -20.69
N LEU A 129 -8.73 -16.72 -19.76
CA LEU A 129 -7.75 -17.81 -19.89
C LEU A 129 -8.32 -18.99 -20.68
N ALA A 130 -7.54 -19.50 -21.64
CA ALA A 130 -7.86 -20.67 -22.45
C ALA A 130 -7.64 -22.00 -21.68
N LEU A 131 -8.14 -22.10 -20.45
CA LEU A 131 -8.13 -23.32 -19.64
C LEU A 131 -9.56 -23.86 -19.48
N HIS A 132 -9.69 -25.03 -18.85
CA HIS A 132 -10.98 -25.59 -18.50
C HIS A 132 -11.75 -24.65 -17.54
N PRO A 133 -13.09 -24.48 -17.68
CA PRO A 133 -13.86 -23.53 -16.86
C PRO A 133 -13.69 -23.71 -15.35
N LEU A 134 -13.65 -24.96 -14.88
CA LEU A 134 -13.39 -25.25 -13.46
C LEU A 134 -11.99 -24.80 -13.01
N ALA A 135 -10.98 -24.94 -13.88
CA ALA A 135 -9.62 -24.49 -13.57
C ALA A 135 -9.54 -22.96 -13.50
N ASN A 136 -10.20 -22.26 -14.42
CA ASN A 136 -10.32 -20.79 -14.38
C ASN A 136 -11.03 -20.31 -13.11
N PHE A 137 -12.12 -20.97 -12.72
CA PHE A 137 -12.84 -20.64 -11.49
C PHE A 137 -11.96 -20.82 -10.25
N MET A 138 -11.26 -21.95 -10.14
CA MET A 138 -10.36 -22.22 -9.01
C MET A 138 -9.20 -21.22 -8.95
N LEU A 139 -8.60 -20.89 -10.11
CA LEU A 139 -7.53 -19.91 -10.19
C LEU A 139 -8.01 -18.50 -9.81
N GLY A 140 -9.14 -18.07 -10.38
CA GLY A 140 -9.77 -16.78 -10.03
C GLY A 140 -10.11 -16.69 -8.55
N GLY A 141 -10.68 -17.75 -7.97
CA GLY A 141 -10.96 -17.86 -6.54
C GLY A 141 -9.71 -17.78 -5.66
N GLY A 142 -8.62 -18.45 -6.07
CA GLY A 142 -7.33 -18.36 -5.40
C GLY A 142 -6.75 -16.94 -5.43
N ILE A 143 -6.78 -16.26 -6.57
CA ILE A 143 -6.33 -14.87 -6.71
C ILE A 143 -7.20 -13.93 -5.87
N LEU A 144 -8.52 -14.17 -5.82
CA LEU A 144 -9.43 -13.37 -5.00
C LEU A 144 -9.11 -13.51 -3.51
N ALA A 145 -8.84 -14.72 -3.03
CA ALA A 145 -8.41 -14.94 -1.66
C ALA A 145 -7.12 -14.16 -1.34
N LEU A 146 -6.14 -14.15 -2.24
CA LEU A 146 -4.94 -13.33 -2.10
C LEU A 146 -5.26 -11.83 -2.08
N ALA A 147 -6.18 -11.35 -2.91
CA ALA A 147 -6.63 -9.95 -2.93
C ALA A 147 -7.22 -9.54 -1.58
N LEU A 148 -8.07 -10.40 -0.99
CA LEU A 148 -8.67 -10.18 0.33
C LEU A 148 -7.62 -10.20 1.45
N MET A 149 -6.63 -11.09 1.39
CA MET A 149 -5.50 -11.06 2.34
C MET A 149 -4.72 -9.75 2.27
N ARG A 150 -4.58 -9.15 1.07
CA ARG A 150 -3.96 -7.81 0.92
C ARG A 150 -4.85 -6.69 1.45
N ALA A 151 -6.16 -6.77 1.24
CA ALA A 151 -7.12 -5.84 1.82
C ALA A 151 -7.09 -5.87 3.36
N GLU A 152 -6.94 -7.05 3.95
CA GLU A 152 -6.79 -7.20 5.40
C GLU A 152 -5.46 -6.64 5.91
N ALA A 153 -4.36 -6.87 5.18
CA ALA A 153 -3.08 -6.24 5.50
C ALA A 153 -3.15 -4.70 5.43
N LEU A 154 -3.90 -4.14 4.48
CA LEU A 154 -4.20 -2.71 4.40
C LEU A 154 -4.95 -2.22 5.63
N ARG A 155 -5.98 -2.94 6.07
CA ARG A 155 -6.73 -2.63 7.29
C ARG A 155 -5.81 -2.47 8.49
N VAL A 156 -4.88 -3.42 8.69
CA VAL A 156 -3.90 -3.37 9.78
C VAL A 156 -2.99 -2.15 9.67
N THR A 157 -2.54 -1.82 8.47
CA THR A 157 -1.71 -0.62 8.23
C THR A 157 -2.45 0.67 8.55
N LEU A 158 -3.71 0.79 8.11
CA LEU A 158 -4.54 1.96 8.38
C LEU A 158 -4.80 2.13 9.88
N LEU A 159 -5.02 1.03 10.61
CA LEU A 159 -5.14 1.06 12.08
C LEU A 159 -3.86 1.56 12.77
N HIS A 160 -2.68 1.18 12.27
CA HIS A 160 -1.40 1.70 12.81
C HIS A 160 -1.27 3.20 12.54
N LEU A 161 -1.56 3.65 11.31
CA LEU A 161 -1.54 5.07 10.95
C LEU A 161 -2.51 5.89 11.79
N GLN A 162 -3.72 5.38 11.99
CA GLN A 162 -4.74 6.02 12.81
C GLN A 162 -4.32 6.11 14.28
N ALA A 163 -3.63 5.09 14.79
CA ALA A 163 -3.06 5.09 16.14
C ALA A 163 -1.78 5.94 16.27
N GLY A 164 -1.32 6.59 15.20
CA GLY A 164 -0.06 7.33 15.18
C GLY A 164 1.17 6.43 15.34
N ARG A 165 1.06 5.13 15.07
CA ARG A 165 2.13 4.14 15.26
C ARG A 165 2.68 3.67 13.93
N ALA A 166 3.99 3.47 13.86
CA ALA A 166 4.60 2.82 12.71
C ALA A 166 4.32 1.31 12.73
N LEU A 167 4.26 0.71 11.54
CA LEU A 167 4.31 -0.74 11.42
C LEU A 167 5.66 -1.27 11.91
N PRO A 168 5.70 -2.49 12.49
CA PRO A 168 6.97 -3.09 12.87
C PRO A 168 7.86 -3.32 11.63
N PRO A 169 9.20 -3.24 11.75
CA PRO A 169 10.13 -3.32 10.61
C PRO A 169 9.90 -4.54 9.71
N ARG A 170 9.58 -5.71 10.31
CA ARG A 170 9.25 -6.95 9.59
C ARG A 170 8.04 -6.86 8.65
N ALA A 171 7.10 -5.96 8.93
CA ALA A 171 5.90 -5.74 8.12
C ALA A 171 6.11 -4.66 7.05
N LEU A 172 7.00 -3.69 7.32
CA LEU A 172 7.45 -2.68 6.36
C LEU A 172 8.30 -3.33 5.25
N LEU A 173 9.26 -4.16 5.65
CA LEU A 173 10.17 -4.89 4.79
C LEU A 173 9.95 -6.39 4.99
N PRO A 174 9.03 -7.03 4.25
CA PRO A 174 8.86 -8.47 4.35
C PRO A 174 10.16 -9.14 3.89
N VAL A 175 10.88 -9.71 4.87
CA VAL A 175 12.07 -10.52 4.65
C VAL A 175 11.64 -11.73 3.84
N ARG A 176 12.04 -11.79 2.56
CA ARG A 176 11.82 -12.98 1.75
C ARG A 176 12.97 -13.94 2.02
N PRO A 177 12.75 -15.09 2.67
CA PRO A 177 13.83 -15.99 3.07
C PRO A 177 14.70 -16.43 1.89
N TRP A 178 14.11 -16.59 0.70
CA TRP A 178 14.83 -16.95 -0.53
C TRP A 178 15.71 -15.82 -1.10
N ALA A 179 15.47 -14.56 -0.75
CA ALA A 179 16.30 -13.44 -1.21
C ALA A 179 17.58 -13.26 -0.37
N HIS A 180 17.69 -13.97 0.77
CA HIS A 180 18.86 -13.94 1.65
C HIS A 180 19.86 -15.07 1.38
N SER A 181 19.57 -16.00 0.46
CA SER A 181 20.48 -17.09 0.12
C SER A 181 21.77 -16.65 -0.59
N TYR A 182 21.87 -15.36 -0.97
CA TYR A 182 23.06 -14.79 -1.60
C TYR A 182 23.90 -13.90 -0.67
N ARG A 183 23.55 -13.77 0.61
CA ARG A 183 24.49 -13.18 1.58
C ARG A 183 25.58 -14.21 1.81
N VAL A 184 26.67 -14.06 1.06
CA VAL A 184 27.98 -14.62 1.42
C VAL A 184 28.36 -13.95 2.74
N ASP A 185 28.45 -14.73 3.81
CA ASP A 185 29.00 -14.22 5.06
C ASP A 185 30.41 -13.70 4.76
N PRO A 186 30.74 -12.43 5.10
CA PRO A 186 32.03 -11.84 4.79
C PRO A 186 33.20 -12.41 5.62
N GLU A 187 33.05 -13.60 6.20
CA GLU A 187 34.04 -14.26 7.04
C GLU A 187 34.14 -15.76 6.71
N GLU A 188 34.81 -16.08 5.59
CA GLU A 188 35.69 -17.25 5.46
C GLU A 188 37.00 -16.83 4.80
#